data_AF-A0A3D1LGI1-F1
#
_entry.id   AF-A0A3D1LGI1-F1
#
_cell.length_a   1.000
_cell.length_b   1.000
_cell.length_c   1.000
_cell.angle_alpha   90.00
_cell.angle_beta   90.00
_cell.angle_gamma   90.00
#
_symmetry.space_group_name_H-M   'P 1'
#
loop_
_entity.id
_entity.type
_entity.pdbx_description
1 polymer ?
#
loop_
_entity_poly.entity_id
_entity_poly.type
_entity_poly.pdbx_seq_one_letter_code
_entity_poly.pdbx_strand_id
1 'polypeptide(L)'
;MTSAHAGNYTPGRLEPIRYLVLHYTAGRNDSAGSNLRYFRDNVVKASAHYFVDDLGWLQSVDDGDTAWSVGTAGIYVQKHPDCRNANSISIELCCRYAAGQYVFSRKTVRNAARLTRLLMTRYGIPIENVLRHFDVVSKRCPAPWVDDESQWQAFRKLVEEELDMTKQELLSLSGTGDHPSDWAQEAVQWAKRTGIAAGDEQGNFGWQQPVTREALAVMLYRLSQLQTQKN
;
A
#
# COMPACT_ATOMS: atom_id res chain seq x y z
N MET A 1 6.43 14.20 -4.85
CA MET A 1 6.27 15.67 -4.97
C MET A 1 4.78 15.98 -5.03
N THR A 2 4.30 16.73 -4.04
CA THR A 2 2.90 17.12 -3.87
C THR A 2 2.37 17.90 -5.08
N SER A 3 1.20 17.49 -5.59
CA SER A 3 0.49 18.17 -6.68
C SER A 3 -0.71 18.99 -6.20
N ALA A 4 -1.23 18.72 -5.00
CA ALA A 4 -2.28 19.54 -4.39
C ALA A 4 -1.82 20.97 -4.14
N HIS A 5 -2.75 21.92 -4.17
CA HIS A 5 -2.47 23.31 -3.81
C HIS A 5 -1.97 23.40 -2.36
N ALA A 6 -0.96 24.23 -2.08
CA ALA A 6 -0.37 24.44 -0.75
C ALA A 6 -1.38 24.90 0.33
N GLY A 7 -2.57 25.33 -0.07
CA GLY A 7 -3.65 25.75 0.81
C GLY A 7 -4.53 24.62 1.34
N ASN A 8 -4.26 23.37 0.93
CA ASN A 8 -5.09 22.19 1.19
C ASN A 8 -4.42 21.11 2.05
N TYR A 9 -3.15 21.29 2.43
CA TYR A 9 -2.38 20.35 3.24
C TYR A 9 -1.41 21.11 4.13
N THR A 10 -0.78 20.42 5.09
CA THR A 10 0.33 20.97 5.87
C THR A 10 1.63 20.29 5.42
N PRO A 11 2.66 21.05 4.99
CA PRO A 11 3.96 20.47 4.69
C PRO A 11 4.55 19.78 5.93
N GLY A 12 5.09 18.58 5.75
CA GLY A 12 5.60 17.74 6.82
C GLY A 12 4.53 17.01 7.63
N ARG A 13 5.01 16.19 8.57
CA ARG A 13 4.22 15.43 9.54
C ARG A 13 4.78 15.60 10.94
N LEU A 14 3.88 15.61 11.91
CA LEU A 14 4.23 15.68 13.34
C LEU A 14 4.37 14.29 13.98
N GLU A 15 3.82 13.26 13.34
CA GLU A 15 3.82 11.89 13.83
C GLU A 15 4.19 10.90 12.72
N PRO A 16 4.76 9.73 13.06
CA PRO A 16 4.95 8.66 12.09
C PRO A 16 3.60 8.19 11.53
N ILE A 17 3.63 7.70 10.29
CA ILE A 17 2.45 7.11 9.65
C ILE A 17 2.14 5.80 10.36
N ARG A 18 0.95 5.71 10.97
CA ARG A 18 0.48 4.54 11.71
C ARG A 18 -0.81 3.94 11.15
N TYR A 19 -1.54 4.69 10.34
CA TYR A 19 -2.87 4.31 9.83
C TYR A 19 -3.01 4.56 8.33
N LEU A 20 -3.80 3.71 7.68
CA LEU A 20 -4.31 3.95 6.33
C LEU A 20 -5.82 4.13 6.43
N VAL A 21 -6.35 5.20 5.85
CA VAL A 21 -7.77 5.51 5.92
C VAL A 21 -8.35 5.51 4.51
N LEU A 22 -9.39 4.71 4.31
CA LEU A 22 -10.07 4.51 3.05
C LEU A 22 -11.30 5.42 2.99
N HIS A 23 -11.46 6.05 1.84
CA HIS A 23 -12.48 7.04 1.56
C HIS A 23 -13.13 6.78 0.19
N TYR A 24 -14.15 7.56 -0.12
CA TYR A 24 -14.68 7.70 -1.47
C TYR A 24 -14.89 9.17 -1.79
N THR A 25 -14.68 9.50 -3.05
CA THR A 25 -14.72 10.89 -3.52
C THR A 25 -16.13 11.47 -3.50
N ALA A 26 -17.16 10.62 -3.40
CA ALA A 26 -18.56 10.96 -3.67
C ALA A 26 -18.77 11.60 -5.06
N GLY A 27 -17.83 11.38 -5.98
CA GLY A 27 -17.89 11.83 -7.36
C GLY A 27 -18.91 11.05 -8.20
N ARG A 28 -19.49 11.71 -9.20
CA ARG A 28 -20.42 11.09 -10.15
C ARG A 28 -19.70 10.75 -11.45
N ASN A 29 -19.04 9.58 -11.50
CA ASN A 29 -18.18 9.14 -12.60
C ASN A 29 -16.86 9.92 -12.70
N ASP A 30 -16.19 10.10 -11.57
CA ASP A 30 -14.91 10.78 -11.49
C ASP A 30 -13.73 9.84 -11.80
N SER A 31 -12.53 10.42 -11.91
CA SER A 31 -11.26 9.73 -12.11
C SER A 31 -10.18 10.29 -11.18
N ALA A 32 -9.12 9.53 -10.96
CA ALA A 32 -7.99 9.97 -10.13
C ALA A 32 -7.40 11.26 -10.70
N GLY A 33 -7.24 11.34 -12.03
CA GLY A 33 -6.71 12.53 -12.69
C GLY A 33 -7.62 13.76 -12.56
N SER A 34 -8.95 13.58 -12.56
CA SER A 34 -9.87 14.70 -12.36
C SER A 34 -9.83 15.26 -10.94
N ASN A 35 -9.76 14.39 -9.93
CA ASN A 35 -9.62 14.82 -8.52
C ASN A 35 -8.27 15.49 -8.28
N LEU A 36 -7.19 14.94 -8.86
CA LEU A 36 -5.86 15.53 -8.76
C LEU A 36 -5.85 16.97 -9.26
N ARG A 37 -6.45 17.22 -10.43
CA ARG A 37 -6.61 18.58 -10.98
C ARG A 37 -7.46 19.45 -10.07
N TYR A 38 -8.57 18.94 -9.56
CA TYR A 38 -9.45 19.70 -8.66
C TYR A 38 -8.71 20.22 -7.43
N PHE A 39 -7.97 19.37 -6.71
CA PHE A 39 -7.23 19.77 -5.50
C PHE A 39 -5.97 20.59 -5.77
N ARG A 40 -5.44 20.55 -7.00
CA ARG A 40 -4.38 21.45 -7.48
C ARG A 40 -4.91 22.85 -7.79
N ASP A 41 -6.06 22.91 -8.47
CA ASP A 41 -6.57 24.15 -9.05
C ASP A 41 -7.52 24.91 -8.10
N ASN A 42 -7.90 24.31 -6.96
CA ASN A 42 -8.83 24.90 -5.99
C ASN A 42 -8.32 24.80 -4.55
N VAL A 43 -8.57 25.83 -3.73
CA VAL A 43 -8.30 25.81 -2.28
C VAL A 43 -9.59 25.56 -1.51
N VAL A 44 -9.76 24.34 -1.02
CA VAL A 44 -11.00 23.85 -0.40
C VAL A 44 -10.83 23.45 1.06
N LYS A 45 -9.60 23.60 1.61
CA LYS A 45 -9.27 23.23 3.01
C LYS A 45 -9.52 21.74 3.30
N ALA A 46 -9.32 20.90 2.30
CA ALA A 46 -9.33 19.45 2.39
C ALA A 46 -8.38 18.85 1.33
N SER A 47 -7.93 17.63 1.56
CA SER A 47 -7.09 16.88 0.60
C SER A 47 -7.04 15.39 0.97
N ALA A 48 -6.49 14.58 0.08
CA ALA A 48 -6.11 13.19 0.33
C ALA A 48 -4.71 12.94 -0.24
N HIS A 49 -4.06 11.86 0.18
CA HIS A 49 -2.73 11.52 -0.32
C HIS A 49 -2.83 10.85 -1.68
N TYR A 50 -3.82 9.97 -1.87
CA TYR A 50 -4.00 9.21 -3.10
C TYR A 50 -5.44 9.23 -3.59
N PHE A 51 -5.60 9.27 -4.91
CA PHE A 51 -6.86 8.96 -5.60
C PHE A 51 -6.68 7.71 -6.44
N VAL A 52 -7.65 6.80 -6.40
CA VAL A 52 -7.60 5.50 -7.06
C VAL A 52 -8.78 5.34 -8.00
N ASP A 53 -8.53 4.91 -9.23
CA ASP A 53 -9.55 4.60 -10.23
C ASP A 53 -9.24 3.29 -10.98
N ASP A 54 -9.90 3.08 -12.12
CA ASP A 54 -9.77 1.85 -12.93
C ASP A 54 -8.40 1.70 -13.61
N LEU A 55 -7.64 2.79 -13.75
CA LEU A 55 -6.33 2.82 -14.40
C LEU A 55 -5.17 2.67 -13.40
N GLY A 56 -5.42 2.93 -12.12
CA GLY A 56 -4.41 2.82 -11.06
C GLY A 56 -4.66 3.83 -9.96
N TRP A 57 -3.58 4.47 -9.50
CA TRP A 57 -3.64 5.54 -8.52
C TRP A 57 -2.74 6.70 -8.92
N LEU A 58 -3.07 7.89 -8.42
CA LEU A 58 -2.26 9.10 -8.53
C LEU A 58 -2.10 9.73 -7.14
N GLN A 59 -0.89 10.24 -6.86
CA GLN A 59 -0.56 10.88 -5.58
C GLN A 59 -0.80 12.39 -5.65
N SER A 60 -1.67 12.89 -4.76
CA SER A 60 -2.00 14.31 -4.64
C SER A 60 -1.15 15.02 -3.60
N VAL A 61 -1.01 14.43 -2.41
CA VAL A 61 -0.18 14.93 -1.31
C VAL A 61 0.92 13.91 -1.05
N ASP A 62 2.16 14.37 -0.91
CA ASP A 62 3.31 13.52 -0.60
C ASP A 62 3.11 12.81 0.75
N ASP A 63 3.62 11.59 0.90
CA ASP A 63 3.44 10.82 2.14
C ASP A 63 4.10 11.52 3.35
N GLY A 64 5.14 12.31 3.10
CA GLY A 64 5.82 13.12 4.12
C GLY A 64 5.03 14.34 4.58
N ASP A 65 3.96 14.73 3.88
CA ASP A 65 3.09 15.84 4.21
C ASP A 65 1.79 15.36 4.90
N THR A 66 1.05 16.29 5.51
CA THR A 66 -0.22 15.99 6.19
C THR A 66 -1.41 16.44 5.34
N ALA A 67 -2.09 15.47 4.70
CA ALA A 67 -3.39 15.73 4.06
C ALA A 67 -4.50 15.98 5.10
N TRP A 68 -5.53 16.73 4.72
CA TRP A 68 -6.66 17.09 5.59
C TRP A 68 -7.92 16.33 5.17
N SER A 69 -8.11 15.13 5.73
CA SER A 69 -9.12 14.17 5.22
C SER A 69 -10.00 13.54 6.31
N VAL A 70 -9.49 13.39 7.54
CA VAL A 70 -10.11 12.60 8.62
C VAL A 70 -10.49 13.43 9.86
N GLY A 71 -10.78 14.71 9.67
CA GLY A 71 -11.16 15.63 10.75
C GLY A 71 -12.65 15.59 11.09
N THR A 72 -13.00 16.02 12.31
CA THR A 72 -14.40 16.12 12.76
C THR A 72 -15.19 17.23 12.07
N ALA A 73 -14.50 18.26 11.57
CA ALA A 73 -15.10 19.46 11.00
C ALA A 73 -16.15 20.14 11.90
N GLY A 74 -16.13 19.88 13.21
CA GLY A 74 -17.14 20.34 14.17
C GLY A 74 -18.52 19.68 14.03
N ILE A 75 -18.70 18.73 13.10
CA ILE A 75 -20.00 18.10 12.80
C ILE A 75 -19.99 16.58 13.00
N TYR A 76 -18.82 15.94 12.94
CA TYR A 76 -18.66 14.51 13.16
C TYR A 76 -18.08 14.23 14.55
N VAL A 77 -18.47 13.09 15.11
CA VAL A 77 -17.96 12.61 16.39
C VAL A 77 -16.66 11.85 16.15
N GLN A 78 -15.62 12.15 16.92
CA GLN A 78 -14.37 11.37 16.92
C GLN A 78 -14.65 9.96 17.45
N LYS A 79 -14.31 8.92 16.68
CA LYS A 79 -14.53 7.51 17.05
C LYS A 79 -13.24 6.80 17.41
N HIS A 80 -12.23 6.88 16.56
CA HIS A 80 -10.96 6.21 16.82
C HIS A 80 -10.15 7.01 17.86
N PRO A 81 -9.57 6.36 18.88
CA PRO A 81 -8.80 7.05 19.93
C PRO A 81 -7.61 7.83 19.35
N ASP A 82 -6.80 7.17 18.50
CA ASP A 82 -5.50 7.72 18.09
C ASP A 82 -5.38 8.23 16.63
N CYS A 83 -6.16 7.70 15.68
CA CYS A 83 -6.02 8.05 14.26
C CYS A 83 -6.44 9.50 13.99
N ARG A 84 -5.56 10.28 13.37
CA ARG A 84 -5.72 11.70 12.99
C ARG A 84 -5.01 11.96 11.67
N ASN A 85 -5.31 13.11 11.03
CA ASN A 85 -4.62 13.55 9.80
C ASN A 85 -3.08 13.42 9.91
N ALA A 86 -2.51 13.84 11.06
CA ALA A 86 -1.06 13.87 11.30
C ALA A 86 -0.38 12.49 11.32
N ASN A 87 -1.12 11.38 11.47
CA ASN A 87 -0.58 10.02 11.57
C ASN A 87 -1.23 9.01 10.60
N SER A 88 -2.04 9.49 9.64
CA SER A 88 -2.72 8.63 8.67
C SER A 88 -2.47 9.01 7.21
N ILE A 89 -2.32 8.04 6.32
CA ILE A 89 -2.42 8.24 4.87
C ILE A 89 -3.88 8.01 4.44
N SER A 90 -4.40 8.92 3.62
CA SER A 90 -5.78 8.89 3.13
C SER A 90 -5.84 8.53 1.65
N ILE A 91 -6.63 7.50 1.35
CA ILE A 91 -6.77 6.89 0.03
C ILE A 91 -8.24 7.02 -0.41
N GLU A 92 -8.48 7.80 -1.45
CA GLU A 92 -9.80 8.10 -2.00
C GLU A 92 -10.11 7.21 -3.20
N LEU A 93 -11.17 6.40 -3.10
CA LEU A 93 -11.66 5.60 -4.22
C LEU A 93 -12.62 6.43 -5.08
N CYS A 94 -12.29 6.59 -6.36
CA CYS A 94 -13.20 7.16 -7.35
C CYS A 94 -14.43 6.25 -7.52
N CYS A 95 -15.58 6.86 -7.77
CA CYS A 95 -16.85 6.16 -7.78
C CYS A 95 -17.78 6.62 -8.90
N ARG A 96 -18.75 5.75 -9.17
CA ARG A 96 -19.86 6.06 -10.09
C ARG A 96 -21.12 6.20 -9.26
N TYR A 97 -22.06 7.01 -9.76
CA TYR A 97 -23.39 7.09 -9.18
C TYR A 97 -24.40 6.50 -10.15
N ALA A 98 -25.03 5.41 -9.75
CA ALA A 98 -25.98 4.67 -10.57
C ALA A 98 -27.10 4.12 -9.68
N ALA A 99 -28.34 4.12 -10.18
CA ALA A 99 -29.51 3.58 -9.46
C ALA A 99 -29.67 4.11 -8.02
N GLY A 100 -29.35 5.38 -7.78
CA GLY A 100 -29.49 6.00 -6.46
C GLY A 100 -28.37 5.69 -5.46
N GLN A 101 -27.31 5.01 -5.88
CA GLN A 101 -26.22 4.59 -5.01
C GLN A 101 -24.85 4.89 -5.63
N TYR A 102 -23.86 5.08 -4.76
CA TYR A 102 -22.46 5.12 -5.16
C TYR A 102 -21.93 3.69 -5.28
N VAL A 103 -21.15 3.43 -6.33
CA VAL A 103 -20.59 2.10 -6.61
C VAL A 103 -19.13 2.25 -7.03
N PHE A 104 -18.29 1.35 -6.52
CA PHE A 104 -16.92 1.18 -6.99
C PHE A 104 -16.86 0.14 -8.09
N SER A 105 -16.03 0.40 -9.10
CA SER A 105 -15.69 -0.65 -10.07
C SER A 105 -14.79 -1.69 -9.40
N ARG A 106 -14.86 -2.95 -9.86
CA ARG A 106 -13.96 -4.03 -9.41
C ARG A 106 -12.48 -3.68 -9.61
N LYS A 107 -12.14 -2.94 -10.67
CA LYS A 107 -10.75 -2.52 -10.95
C LYS A 107 -10.29 -1.50 -9.92
N THR A 108 -11.12 -0.50 -9.62
CA THR A 108 -10.82 0.50 -8.58
C THR A 108 -10.59 -0.16 -7.21
N VAL A 109 -11.46 -1.10 -6.81
CA VAL A 109 -11.30 -1.83 -5.53
C VAL A 109 -9.98 -2.62 -5.50
N ARG A 110 -9.62 -3.31 -6.58
CA ARG A 110 -8.35 -4.05 -6.67
C ARG A 110 -7.13 -3.13 -6.64
N ASN A 111 -7.17 -2.02 -7.37
CA ASN A 111 -6.08 -1.04 -7.36
C ASN A 111 -5.92 -0.42 -5.96
N ALA A 112 -7.02 -0.16 -5.26
CA ALA A 112 -6.99 0.35 -3.90
C ALA A 112 -6.39 -0.69 -2.93
N ALA A 113 -6.72 -1.98 -3.10
CA ALA A 113 -6.16 -3.04 -2.28
C ALA A 113 -4.64 -3.15 -2.48
N ARG A 114 -4.16 -3.11 -3.73
CA ARG A 114 -2.73 -3.10 -4.08
C ARG A 114 -1.98 -1.91 -3.49
N LEU A 115 -2.53 -0.70 -3.63
CA LEU A 115 -1.93 0.50 -3.05
C LEU A 115 -1.89 0.42 -1.52
N THR A 116 -3.00 0.01 -0.90
CA THR A 116 -3.10 -0.17 0.56
C THR A 116 -2.04 -1.15 1.03
N ARG A 117 -1.89 -2.28 0.34
CA ARG A 117 -0.88 -3.30 0.65
C ARG A 117 0.56 -2.77 0.51
N LEU A 118 0.84 -2.03 -0.56
CA LEU A 118 2.14 -1.40 -0.78
C LEU A 118 2.49 -0.44 0.36
N LEU A 119 1.54 0.40 0.78
CA LEU A 119 1.73 1.36 1.86
C LEU A 119 1.87 0.66 3.22
N MET A 120 1.09 -0.39 3.47
CA MET A 120 1.26 -1.24 4.66
C MET A 120 2.68 -1.80 4.75
N THR A 121 3.19 -2.33 3.62
CA THR A 121 4.54 -2.90 3.56
C THR A 121 5.61 -1.83 3.77
N ARG A 122 5.47 -0.67 3.12
CA ARG A 122 6.42 0.44 3.22
C ARG A 122 6.55 1.00 4.64
N TYR A 123 5.44 1.11 5.35
CA TYR A 123 5.37 1.77 6.66
C TYR A 123 5.21 0.81 7.84
N GLY A 124 5.15 -0.50 7.60
CA GLY A 124 4.95 -1.51 8.65
C GLY A 124 3.58 -1.41 9.32
N ILE A 125 2.54 -1.05 8.56
CA ILE A 125 1.18 -0.85 9.09
C ILE A 125 0.42 -2.18 9.01
N PRO A 126 -0.12 -2.69 10.13
CA PRO A 126 -0.85 -3.95 10.12
C PRO A 126 -2.32 -3.74 9.69
N ILE A 127 -3.03 -4.81 9.32
CA ILE A 127 -4.36 -4.74 8.68
C ILE A 127 -5.46 -4.16 9.60
N GLU A 128 -5.26 -4.21 10.91
CA GLU A 128 -6.10 -3.59 11.94
C GLU A 128 -6.04 -2.06 11.91
N ASN A 129 -4.96 -1.49 11.39
CA ASN A 129 -4.78 -0.04 11.23
C ASN A 129 -5.20 0.46 9.84
N VAL A 130 -5.83 -0.40 9.04
CA VAL A 130 -6.51 -0.04 7.80
C VAL A 130 -7.98 0.21 8.12
N LEU A 131 -8.38 1.47 8.09
CA LEU A 131 -9.64 1.97 8.62
C LEU A 131 -10.48 2.59 7.50
N ARG A 132 -11.81 2.65 7.67
CA ARG A 132 -12.64 3.59 6.91
C ARG A 132 -12.61 4.95 7.59
N HIS A 133 -12.88 6.02 6.85
CA HIS A 133 -13.11 7.32 7.48
C HIS A 133 -14.23 7.26 8.54
N PHE A 134 -15.25 6.43 8.31
CA PHE A 134 -16.30 6.09 9.28
C PHE A 134 -15.79 5.47 10.58
N ASP A 135 -14.67 4.74 10.55
CA ASP A 135 -14.09 4.14 11.76
C ASP A 135 -13.29 5.21 12.53
N VAL A 136 -12.78 6.24 11.85
CA VAL A 136 -12.04 7.37 12.46
C VAL A 136 -12.98 8.41 13.07
N VAL A 137 -13.99 8.87 12.31
CA VAL A 137 -15.03 9.79 12.77
C VAL A 137 -16.40 9.31 12.29
N SER A 138 -17.50 9.84 12.84
CA SER A 138 -18.86 9.39 12.52
C SER A 138 -19.36 9.71 11.09
N LYS A 139 -18.47 10.09 10.15
CA LYS A 139 -18.83 10.37 8.76
C LYS A 139 -19.15 9.07 8.04
N ARG A 140 -20.29 9.01 7.36
CA ARG A 140 -20.66 7.91 6.45
C ARG A 140 -19.77 7.90 5.20
N CYS A 141 -18.54 7.42 5.34
CA CYS A 141 -17.50 7.43 4.32
C CYS A 141 -16.52 6.25 4.54
N PRO A 142 -16.30 5.38 3.55
CA PRO A 142 -16.96 5.34 2.25
C PRO A 142 -18.39 4.79 2.37
N ALA A 143 -19.39 5.53 1.86
CA ALA A 143 -20.79 5.14 1.99
C ALA A 143 -21.07 3.70 1.50
N PRO A 144 -20.57 3.23 0.33
CA PRO A 144 -20.84 1.87 -0.13
C PRO A 144 -20.42 0.77 0.87
N TRP A 145 -19.34 0.99 1.62
CA TRP A 145 -18.81 0.04 2.60
C TRP A 145 -19.34 0.26 4.03
N VAL A 146 -19.96 1.41 4.30
CA VAL A 146 -20.70 1.65 5.55
C VAL A 146 -22.11 1.07 5.42
N ASP A 147 -22.71 1.16 4.24
CA ASP A 147 -24.04 0.62 3.96
C ASP A 147 -24.04 -0.90 3.83
N ASP A 148 -22.93 -1.46 3.35
CA ASP A 148 -22.73 -2.89 3.18
C ASP A 148 -21.37 -3.30 3.75
N GLU A 149 -21.37 -3.70 5.01
CA GLU A 149 -20.21 -4.16 5.75
C GLU A 149 -19.53 -5.36 5.06
N SER A 150 -20.27 -6.18 4.30
CA SER A 150 -19.69 -7.33 3.61
C SER A 150 -18.68 -6.91 2.53
N GLN A 151 -18.89 -5.74 1.89
CA GLN A 151 -17.95 -5.18 0.92
C GLN A 151 -16.68 -4.68 1.59
N TRP A 152 -16.78 -4.12 2.80
CA TRP A 152 -15.60 -3.75 3.59
C TRP A 152 -14.76 -4.96 3.97
N GLN A 153 -15.39 -6.01 4.49
CA GLN A 153 -14.70 -7.25 4.85
C GLN A 153 -14.07 -7.92 3.61
N ALA A 154 -14.76 -7.91 2.47
CA ALA A 154 -14.21 -8.40 1.21
C ALA A 154 -12.99 -7.59 0.75
N PHE A 155 -13.00 -6.26 0.91
CA PHE A 155 -11.84 -5.43 0.63
C PHE A 155 -10.65 -5.75 1.54
N ARG A 156 -10.87 -5.87 2.86
CA ARG A 156 -9.79 -6.22 3.80
C ARG A 156 -9.17 -7.58 3.47
N LYS A 157 -10.00 -8.57 3.15
CA LYS A 157 -9.54 -9.87 2.68
C LYS A 157 -8.70 -9.76 1.41
N LEU A 158 -9.13 -8.94 0.44
CA LEU A 158 -8.37 -8.71 -0.78
C LEU A 158 -6.99 -8.08 -0.50
N VAL A 159 -6.88 -7.18 0.49
CA VAL A 159 -5.59 -6.60 0.92
C VAL A 159 -4.67 -7.66 1.53
N GLU A 160 -5.22 -8.59 2.32
CA GLU A 160 -4.48 -9.73 2.88
C GLU A 160 -4.05 -10.73 1.79
N GLU A 161 -4.90 -10.99 0.80
CA GLU A 161 -4.54 -11.85 -0.34
C GLU A 161 -3.42 -11.22 -1.21
N GLU A 162 -3.42 -9.89 -1.38
CA GLU A 162 -2.30 -9.17 -2.02
C GLU A 162 -1.00 -9.21 -1.18
N LEU A 163 -1.10 -9.35 0.14
CA LEU A 163 0.05 -9.63 1.02
C LEU A 163 0.67 -10.99 0.72
N ASP A 164 -0.16 -12.01 0.57
CA ASP A 164 0.33 -13.35 0.22
C ASP A 164 0.90 -13.39 -1.20
N MET A 165 0.23 -12.76 -2.18
CA MET A 165 0.76 -12.68 -3.54
C MET A 165 2.09 -11.93 -3.61
N THR A 166 2.24 -10.78 -2.94
CA THR A 166 3.53 -10.07 -2.93
C THR A 166 4.63 -10.91 -2.28
N LYS A 167 4.32 -11.68 -1.23
CA LYS A 167 5.27 -12.64 -0.64
C LYS A 167 5.60 -13.78 -1.63
N GLN A 168 4.61 -14.32 -2.32
CA GLN A 168 4.82 -15.37 -3.32
C GLN A 168 5.57 -14.86 -4.54
N GLU A 169 5.32 -13.64 -5.03
CA GLU A 169 6.07 -12.98 -6.10
C GLU A 169 7.51 -12.66 -5.67
N LEU A 170 7.71 -12.19 -4.43
CA LEU A 170 9.04 -11.98 -3.83
C LEU A 170 9.84 -13.28 -3.69
N LEU A 171 9.16 -14.39 -3.40
CA LEU A 171 9.78 -15.72 -3.26
C LEU A 171 9.81 -16.51 -4.56
N SER A 172 9.06 -16.08 -5.57
CA SER A 172 8.93 -16.78 -6.84
C SER A 172 10.14 -16.49 -7.67
N LEU A 173 10.97 -17.51 -7.88
CA LEU A 173 12.08 -17.46 -8.83
C LEU A 173 11.58 -17.37 -10.29
N SER A 174 10.30 -17.64 -10.57
CA SER A 174 9.75 -17.61 -11.93
C SER A 174 10.05 -16.30 -12.67
N GLY A 175 10.66 -16.39 -13.86
CA GLY A 175 10.91 -15.27 -14.76
C GLY A 175 12.15 -14.41 -14.48
N THR A 176 12.93 -14.68 -13.43
CA THR A 176 14.17 -13.91 -13.16
C THR A 176 15.38 -14.39 -13.96
N GLY A 177 15.44 -15.68 -14.30
CA GLY A 177 16.57 -16.30 -14.96
C GLY A 177 17.86 -16.34 -14.11
N ASP A 178 18.84 -17.12 -14.55
CA ASP A 178 20.14 -17.23 -13.89
C ASP A 178 21.12 -16.15 -14.38
N HIS A 179 20.80 -14.88 -14.08
CA HIS A 179 21.53 -13.71 -14.58
C HIS A 179 22.13 -12.85 -13.45
N PRO A 180 23.22 -13.31 -12.80
CA PRO A 180 23.93 -12.49 -11.82
C PRO A 180 24.62 -11.29 -12.48
N SER A 181 24.79 -10.20 -11.73
CA SER A 181 25.60 -9.06 -12.19
C SER A 181 27.08 -9.43 -12.29
N ASP A 182 27.80 -8.82 -13.25
CA ASP A 182 29.21 -9.13 -13.55
C ASP A 182 30.15 -8.99 -12.34
N TRP A 183 29.91 -7.99 -11.49
CA TRP A 183 30.74 -7.76 -10.30
C TRP A 183 30.63 -8.88 -9.26
N ALA A 184 29.52 -9.64 -9.27
CA ALA A 184 29.23 -10.68 -8.28
C ALA A 184 29.54 -12.10 -8.78
N GLN A 185 30.10 -12.24 -9.99
CA GLN A 185 30.28 -13.55 -10.64
C GLN A 185 31.04 -14.54 -9.77
N GLU A 186 32.17 -14.15 -9.18
CA GLU A 186 32.96 -15.06 -8.34
C GLU A 186 32.19 -15.50 -7.09
N ALA A 187 31.53 -14.57 -6.42
CA ALA A 187 30.71 -14.84 -5.23
C ALA A 187 29.51 -15.73 -5.56
N VAL A 188 28.85 -15.51 -6.70
CA VAL A 188 27.73 -16.33 -7.17
C VAL A 188 28.18 -17.75 -7.48
N GLN A 189 29.30 -17.91 -8.19
CA GLN A 189 29.84 -19.22 -8.49
C GLN A 189 30.28 -19.97 -7.23
N TRP A 190 30.87 -19.27 -6.26
CA TRP A 190 31.15 -19.84 -4.94
C TRP A 190 29.88 -20.26 -4.20
N ALA A 191 28.86 -19.40 -4.17
CA ALA A 191 27.59 -19.67 -3.48
C ALA A 191 26.85 -20.87 -4.08
N LYS A 192 26.89 -21.02 -5.42
CA LYS A 192 26.38 -22.20 -6.14
C LYS A 192 27.15 -23.46 -5.77
N ARG A 193 28.49 -23.43 -5.87
CA ARG A 193 29.34 -24.60 -5.60
C ARG A 193 29.26 -25.08 -4.14
N THR A 194 29.06 -24.17 -3.22
CA THR A 194 28.98 -24.47 -1.78
C THR A 194 27.55 -24.78 -1.32
N GLY A 195 26.55 -24.57 -2.16
CA GLY A 195 25.14 -24.78 -1.84
C GLY A 195 24.56 -23.77 -0.84
N ILE A 196 25.27 -22.66 -0.55
CA ILE A 196 24.77 -21.59 0.34
C ILE A 196 23.48 -21.00 -0.24
N ALA A 197 23.51 -20.67 -1.53
CA ALA A 197 22.32 -20.31 -2.30
C ALA A 197 21.78 -21.55 -3.03
N ALA A 198 20.46 -21.70 -3.08
CA ALA A 198 19.78 -22.72 -3.87
C ALA A 198 18.82 -22.04 -4.83
N GLY A 199 18.79 -22.53 -6.07
CA GLY A 199 17.83 -22.10 -7.09
C GLY A 199 16.61 -23.00 -7.14
N ASP A 200 15.71 -22.70 -8.08
CA ASP A 200 14.59 -23.56 -8.43
C ASP A 200 15.04 -24.78 -9.27
N GLU A 201 14.09 -25.65 -9.58
CA GLU A 201 14.31 -26.84 -10.40
C GLU A 201 14.75 -26.52 -11.85
N GLN A 202 14.57 -25.27 -12.29
CA GLN A 202 14.99 -24.79 -13.62
C GLN A 202 16.40 -24.15 -13.58
N GLY A 203 17.07 -24.17 -12.43
CA GLY A 203 18.43 -23.65 -12.26
C GLY A 203 18.49 -22.13 -12.11
N ASN A 204 17.36 -21.48 -11.79
CA ASN A 204 17.30 -20.05 -11.56
C ASN A 204 17.41 -19.74 -10.06
N PHE A 205 18.28 -18.80 -9.72
CA PHE A 205 18.65 -18.48 -8.35
C PHE A 205 18.18 -17.09 -7.88
N GLY A 206 17.47 -16.34 -8.75
CA GLY A 206 16.84 -15.08 -8.35
C GLY A 206 17.83 -14.03 -7.86
N TRP A 207 19.03 -13.94 -8.46
CA TRP A 207 20.14 -13.10 -7.95
C TRP A 207 19.81 -11.62 -7.74
N GLN A 208 18.80 -11.11 -8.43
CA GLN A 208 18.38 -9.71 -8.38
C GLN A 208 17.11 -9.51 -7.53
N GLN A 209 16.61 -10.56 -6.88
CA GLN A 209 15.44 -10.48 -6.02
C GLN A 209 15.78 -9.96 -4.61
N PRO A 210 14.85 -9.26 -3.95
CA PRO A 210 14.98 -8.96 -2.53
C PRO A 210 15.06 -10.24 -1.70
N VAL A 211 15.98 -10.28 -0.72
CA VAL A 211 16.11 -11.43 0.21
C VAL A 211 15.21 -11.25 1.43
N THR A 212 14.40 -12.26 1.76
CA THR A 212 13.63 -12.26 3.01
C THR A 212 14.53 -12.61 4.22
N ARG A 213 14.10 -12.27 5.44
CA ARG A 213 14.83 -12.67 6.66
C ARG A 213 14.94 -14.19 6.82
N GLU A 214 13.92 -14.93 6.37
CA GLU A 214 13.92 -16.40 6.36
C GLU A 214 14.95 -16.95 5.38
N ALA A 215 14.99 -16.42 4.15
CA ALA A 215 15.98 -16.82 3.15
C ALA A 215 17.42 -16.52 3.63
N LEU A 216 17.64 -15.36 4.25
CA LEU A 216 18.93 -15.01 4.85
C LEU A 216 19.32 -15.98 5.97
N ALA A 217 18.38 -16.33 6.87
CA ALA A 217 18.64 -17.26 7.96
C ALA A 217 19.07 -18.65 7.43
N VAL A 218 18.43 -19.15 6.36
CA VAL A 218 18.81 -20.41 5.70
C VAL A 218 20.22 -20.33 5.09
N MET A 219 20.55 -19.24 4.40
CA MET A 219 21.89 -19.04 3.81
C MET A 219 22.98 -19.03 4.90
N LEU A 220 22.75 -18.30 6.00
CA LEU A 220 23.67 -18.24 7.14
C LEU A 220 23.81 -19.60 7.83
N TYR A 221 22.71 -20.35 7.98
CA TYR A 221 22.75 -21.70 8.54
C TYR A 221 23.61 -22.63 7.68
N ARG A 222 23.42 -22.63 6.35
CA ARG A 222 24.24 -23.42 5.42
C ARG A 222 25.72 -23.04 5.48
N LEU A 223 26.02 -21.74 5.56
CA LEU A 223 27.38 -21.26 5.74
C LEU A 223 28.01 -21.79 7.04
N SER A 224 27.26 -21.81 8.14
CA SER A 224 27.76 -22.34 9.43
C SER A 224 28.10 -23.84 9.36
N GLN A 225 27.32 -24.62 8.61
CA GLN A 225 27.58 -26.05 8.41
C GLN A 225 28.88 -26.28 7.63
N LEU A 226 29.13 -25.45 6.60
CA LEU A 226 30.37 -25.52 5.81
C LEU A 226 31.62 -25.17 6.63
N GLN A 227 31.50 -24.25 7.59
CA GLN A 227 32.59 -23.90 8.48
C GLN A 227 32.87 -25.01 9.50
N THR A 228 31.82 -25.70 9.95
CA THR A 228 31.94 -26.79 10.94
C THR A 228 32.57 -28.05 10.32
N GLN A 229 32.32 -28.34 9.04
CA GLN A 229 32.91 -29.49 8.34
C GLN A 229 34.41 -29.33 7.99
N LYS A 230 34.97 -28.13 8.15
CA LYS A 230 36.40 -27.86 7.90
C LYS A 230 37.28 -27.98 9.14
N ASN A 231 36.68 -28.23 10.30
CA ASN A 231 37.35 -28.50 11.58
C ASN A 231 37.26 -30.00 11.90
#